data_AF-A0A6A5C1B8-F1
#
_entry.id   AF-A0A6A5C1B8-F1
#
_cell.length_a   1.000
_cell.length_b   1.000
_cell.length_c   1.000
_cell.angle_alpha   90.00
_cell.angle_beta   90.00
_cell.angle_gamma   90.00
#
_symmetry.space_group_name_H-M   'P 1'
#
loop_
_entity.id
_entity.type
_entity.pdbx_description
1 polymer ?
#
loop_
_entity_poly.entity_id
_entity_poly.type
_entity_poly.pdbx_seq_one_letter_code
_entity_poly.pdbx_strand_id
1 'polypeptide(L)'
;MIENPKTRGASVPVHVASSPNNLGTLHGRAFGMSTCGLNNDISLMTRAEHSLSKAQYGQDPPEEKREIPSTRFGVTIESNGTAGEVIHPSEPPLVSYFREKKEALYKREPVGHSSKHVKFVKEHHKGTLTFGVKTQYNESAKNVLYPIDQYEQNEMEKERNELYKISHQAWEAGEQINRNYDWENTPIKDPQRHRFGKTLPPEIDGAKQTLSNYYQPPTPQQLIHDEPVPTTSQFEGKTFGMRNKVDEWGSIDCIRGYNYGVDKYPDRGFTAPIIPGTEHMVFGVKSKQDLGAIAVLSNRVDIPERDKPLSKIELQEFVQDVVAQEGVEFDSVFQYATEKIGSDQLSINQFLNIFNSLYNS
;
A
#
# COMPACT_ATOMS: atom_id res chain seq x y z
N MET A 1 7.55 -54.65 -9.75
CA MET A 1 6.19 -54.48 -9.18
C MET A 1 6.14 -53.06 -8.64
N ILE A 2 5.96 -52.05 -9.50
CA ILE A 2 4.68 -51.46 -9.96
C ILE A 2 3.72 -51.21 -8.80
N GLU A 3 3.67 -49.96 -8.32
CA GLU A 3 2.40 -49.28 -7.99
C GLU A 3 2.53 -47.78 -8.33
N ASN A 4 1.69 -47.33 -9.26
CA ASN A 4 1.54 -45.92 -9.69
C ASN A 4 0.51 -45.21 -8.79
N PRO A 5 0.73 -43.95 -8.37
CA PRO A 5 -0.31 -43.17 -7.74
C PRO A 5 -1.30 -42.60 -8.77
N LYS A 6 -2.59 -42.91 -8.54
CA LYS A 6 -3.77 -42.43 -9.26
C LYS A 6 -3.85 -40.90 -9.25
N THR A 7 -3.80 -40.29 -10.42
CA THR A 7 -4.27 -38.92 -10.67
C THR A 7 -5.80 -38.90 -10.63
N ARG A 8 -6.38 -38.21 -9.63
CA ARG A 8 -7.81 -37.85 -9.62
C ARG A 8 -7.97 -36.44 -10.16
N GLY A 9 -8.30 -36.34 -11.45
CA GLY A 9 -8.79 -35.09 -12.05
C GLY A 9 -10.27 -34.89 -11.72
N ALA A 10 -10.56 -33.98 -10.79
CA ALA A 10 -11.91 -33.48 -10.57
C ALA A 10 -12.13 -32.22 -11.42
N SER A 11 -12.77 -32.39 -12.57
CA SER A 11 -13.29 -31.28 -13.37
C SER A 11 -14.53 -30.71 -12.69
N VAL A 12 -14.43 -29.49 -12.15
CA VAL A 12 -15.59 -28.72 -11.67
C VAL A 12 -16.19 -27.95 -12.85
N PRO A 13 -17.49 -28.05 -13.14
CA PRO A 13 -18.14 -27.23 -14.17
C PRO A 13 -18.29 -25.79 -13.67
N VAL A 14 -17.71 -24.84 -14.41
CA VAL A 14 -17.93 -23.41 -14.20
C VAL A 14 -19.29 -23.05 -14.78
N HIS A 15 -20.27 -22.77 -13.91
CA HIS A 15 -21.53 -22.15 -14.31
C HIS A 15 -21.27 -20.70 -14.75
N VAL A 16 -21.43 -20.46 -16.05
CA VAL A 16 -21.51 -19.12 -16.62
C VAL A 16 -22.88 -18.53 -16.26
N ALA A 17 -22.89 -17.54 -15.36
CA ALA A 17 -24.07 -16.75 -15.07
C ALA A 17 -24.34 -15.81 -16.25
N SER A 18 -25.33 -16.17 -17.08
CA SER A 18 -25.95 -15.26 -18.03
C SER A 18 -26.81 -14.25 -17.28
N SER A 19 -26.42 -12.99 -17.30
CA SER A 19 -27.26 -11.88 -16.86
C SER A 19 -28.12 -11.39 -18.04
N PRO A 20 -29.46 -11.39 -17.94
CA PRO A 20 -30.32 -10.72 -18.91
C PRO A 20 -30.76 -9.34 -18.42
N ASN A 21 -31.35 -8.56 -19.33
CA ASN A 21 -32.14 -7.33 -19.12
C ASN A 21 -31.29 -6.04 -19.09
N ASN A 22 -31.66 -4.91 -19.70
CA ASN A 22 -32.92 -4.42 -20.27
C ASN A 22 -32.57 -3.26 -21.23
N LEU A 23 -33.17 -3.18 -22.42
CA LEU A 23 -34.28 -2.26 -22.74
C LEU A 23 -33.99 -0.78 -22.39
N GLY A 24 -33.59 -0.02 -23.41
CA GLY A 24 -33.49 1.44 -23.41
C GLY A 24 -34.03 2.01 -24.73
N THR A 25 -35.35 2.03 -24.84
CA THR A 25 -36.15 2.64 -25.91
C THR A 25 -35.90 4.15 -25.96
N LEU A 26 -35.18 4.63 -26.98
CA LEU A 26 -35.00 6.07 -27.22
C LEU A 26 -36.07 6.60 -28.17
N HIS A 27 -36.75 7.62 -27.65
CA HIS A 27 -37.96 8.26 -28.15
C HIS A 27 -37.77 8.90 -29.54
N GLY A 28 -38.73 8.63 -30.42
CA GLY A 28 -39.01 9.45 -31.59
C GLY A 28 -39.51 10.83 -31.15
N ARG A 29 -38.82 11.87 -31.59
CA ARG A 29 -39.28 13.26 -31.47
C ARG A 29 -39.90 13.67 -32.80
N ALA A 30 -41.22 13.79 -32.79
CA ALA A 30 -42.01 14.42 -33.82
C ALA A 30 -41.60 15.90 -33.95
N PHE A 31 -41.21 16.33 -35.14
CA PHE A 31 -41.15 17.74 -35.49
C PHE A 31 -42.48 18.15 -36.11
N GLY A 32 -43.11 19.09 -35.40
CA GLY A 32 -44.41 19.64 -35.70
C GLY A 32 -44.41 20.55 -36.93
N MET A 33 -45.64 20.67 -37.43
CA MET A 33 -46.13 21.52 -38.48
C MET A 33 -45.66 22.97 -38.36
N SER A 34 -45.34 23.58 -39.50
CA SER A 34 -45.43 25.03 -39.67
C SER A 34 -46.11 25.31 -41.00
N THR A 35 -47.38 25.70 -40.92
CA THR A 35 -48.19 26.20 -42.02
C THR A 35 -48.26 27.72 -41.94
N CYS A 36 -47.67 28.39 -42.92
CA CYS A 36 -48.00 29.75 -43.35
C CYS A 36 -48.01 29.68 -44.90
N GLY A 37 -49.09 29.89 -45.63
CA GLY A 37 -50.20 30.80 -45.40
C GLY A 37 -49.83 32.17 -45.95
N LEU A 38 -49.89 32.34 -47.27
CA LEU A 38 -50.08 33.64 -47.93
C LEU A 38 -50.67 33.41 -49.34
N ASN A 39 -51.97 33.62 -49.42
CA ASN A 39 -52.71 33.85 -50.67
C ASN A 39 -52.26 35.19 -51.25
N ASN A 40 -52.02 35.24 -52.56
CA ASN A 40 -52.07 36.48 -53.33
C ASN A 40 -52.94 36.23 -54.57
N ASP A 41 -54.24 36.33 -54.35
CA ASP A 41 -55.21 36.66 -55.38
C ASP A 41 -54.95 38.12 -55.79
N ILE A 42 -54.40 38.34 -56.98
CA ILE A 42 -54.51 39.62 -57.67
C ILE A 42 -55.40 39.41 -58.88
N SER A 43 -56.68 39.63 -58.61
CA SER A 43 -57.70 40.03 -59.58
C SER A 43 -57.30 41.35 -60.22
N LEU A 44 -57.13 41.36 -61.54
CA LEU A 44 -57.28 42.54 -62.38
C LEU A 44 -58.18 42.19 -63.57
N MET A 45 -59.47 42.07 -63.26
CA MET A 45 -60.54 42.44 -64.18
C MET A 45 -60.57 43.98 -64.26
N THR A 46 -60.31 44.56 -65.43
CA THR A 46 -61.21 45.58 -65.99
C THR A 46 -60.82 46.01 -67.41
N ARG A 47 -61.87 46.04 -68.25
CA ARG A 47 -62.11 46.99 -69.36
C ARG A 47 -61.15 46.99 -70.54
N ALA A 48 -61.63 46.37 -71.62
CA ALA A 48 -61.85 47.10 -72.86
C ALA A 48 -62.91 46.34 -73.69
N GLU A 49 -64.19 46.57 -73.36
CA GLU A 49 -65.22 46.50 -74.38
C GLU A 49 -64.95 47.61 -75.38
N HIS A 50 -64.83 47.28 -76.66
CA HIS A 50 -65.29 48.05 -77.82
C HIS A 50 -64.53 47.58 -79.07
N SER A 51 -65.06 46.58 -79.75
CA SER A 51 -65.18 46.60 -81.22
C SER A 51 -65.89 45.32 -81.67
N LEU A 52 -67.21 45.41 -81.61
CA LEU A 52 -68.13 44.65 -82.42
C LEU A 52 -67.70 44.73 -83.90
N SER A 53 -67.15 43.65 -84.42
CA SER A 53 -67.14 43.37 -85.86
C SER A 53 -67.58 41.93 -86.10
N LYS A 54 -68.90 41.79 -86.30
CA LYS A 54 -69.59 40.78 -87.11
C LYS A 54 -68.76 39.52 -87.45
N ALA A 55 -68.74 38.54 -86.54
CA ALA A 55 -68.54 37.15 -86.94
C ALA A 55 -69.94 36.52 -87.11
N GLN A 56 -70.27 36.17 -88.35
CA GLN A 56 -71.50 35.44 -88.67
C GLN A 56 -71.47 34.11 -87.92
N TYR A 57 -72.41 33.92 -86.99
CA TYR A 57 -72.75 32.60 -86.47
C TYR A 57 -73.44 31.83 -87.61
N GLY A 58 -72.64 31.22 -88.46
CA GLY A 58 -73.07 30.15 -89.34
C GLY A 58 -73.38 28.94 -88.48
N GLN A 59 -74.59 28.40 -88.66
CA GLN A 59 -75.08 27.15 -88.07
C GLN A 59 -73.98 26.08 -88.06
N ASP A 60 -73.81 25.39 -86.94
CA ASP A 60 -72.92 24.23 -86.84
C ASP A 60 -73.31 23.22 -87.94
N PRO A 61 -72.47 22.98 -88.96
CA PRO A 61 -72.74 21.90 -89.90
C PRO A 61 -72.62 20.56 -89.15
N PRO A 62 -73.38 19.53 -89.57
CA PRO A 62 -73.34 18.21 -88.95
C PRO A 62 -71.91 17.67 -88.91
N GLU A 63 -71.58 16.91 -87.85
CA GLU A 63 -70.26 16.35 -87.53
C GLU A 63 -69.60 15.60 -88.71
N GLU A 64 -68.97 16.33 -89.62
CA GLU A 64 -67.97 15.78 -90.51
C GLU A 64 -66.67 15.68 -89.74
N LYS A 65 -66.17 14.45 -89.64
CA LYS A 65 -64.87 14.10 -89.06
C LYS A 65 -63.81 15.02 -89.66
N ARG A 66 -63.43 16.06 -88.93
CA ARG A 66 -62.33 16.94 -89.30
C ARG A 66 -61.05 16.13 -89.22
N GLU A 67 -60.62 15.59 -90.35
CA GLU A 67 -59.27 15.10 -90.52
C GLU A 67 -58.34 16.30 -90.33
N ILE A 68 -57.79 16.42 -89.12
CA ILE A 68 -56.83 17.46 -88.78
C ILE A 68 -55.63 17.21 -89.70
N PRO A 69 -55.24 18.17 -90.57
CA PRO A 69 -54.08 17.98 -91.43
C PRO A 69 -52.85 17.71 -90.55
N SER A 70 -52.12 16.63 -90.86
CA SER A 70 -50.91 16.15 -90.15
C SER A 70 -49.81 17.21 -90.03
N THR A 71 -49.89 18.27 -90.82
CA THR A 71 -48.98 19.41 -90.81
C THR A 71 -49.36 20.42 -89.73
N ARG A 72 -48.88 20.19 -88.50
CA ARG A 72 -48.75 21.29 -87.52
C ARG A 72 -47.67 22.26 -88.02
N PHE A 73 -48.02 23.54 -88.14
CA PHE A 73 -47.05 24.58 -88.45
C PHE A 73 -46.27 24.96 -87.18
N GLY A 74 -44.94 24.80 -87.23
CA GLY A 74 -44.01 25.10 -86.13
C GLY A 74 -42.90 24.05 -86.02
N VAL A 75 -41.73 24.43 -85.50
CA VAL A 75 -40.63 23.49 -85.23
C VAL A 75 -40.99 22.68 -83.99
N THR A 76 -41.33 21.42 -84.17
CA THR A 76 -41.45 20.47 -83.05
C THR A 76 -40.04 20.10 -82.60
N ILE A 77 -39.62 20.68 -81.48
CA ILE A 77 -38.40 20.26 -80.80
C ILE A 77 -38.77 19.03 -79.98
N GLU A 78 -38.13 17.91 -80.24
CA GLU A 78 -38.29 16.70 -79.42
C GLU A 78 -37.95 17.07 -77.96
N SER A 79 -38.84 16.72 -77.03
CA SER A 79 -38.64 17.06 -75.62
C SER A 79 -37.39 16.35 -75.10
N ASN A 80 -36.36 17.12 -74.77
CA ASN A 80 -35.04 16.64 -74.30
C ASN A 80 -35.09 16.06 -72.87
N GLY A 81 -35.86 15.00 -72.67
CA GLY A 81 -36.01 14.31 -71.39
C GLY A 81 -36.99 14.99 -70.43
N THR A 82 -37.41 14.23 -69.42
CA THR A 82 -38.34 14.73 -68.39
C THR A 82 -37.52 15.28 -67.22
N ALA A 83 -37.97 16.35 -66.55
CA ALA A 83 -37.30 16.86 -65.34
C ALA A 83 -37.07 15.76 -64.27
N GLY A 84 -37.93 14.73 -64.25
CA GLY A 84 -37.77 13.55 -63.41
C GLY A 84 -36.49 12.74 -63.68
N GLU A 85 -36.03 12.65 -64.93
CA GLU A 85 -34.78 11.94 -65.27
C GLU A 85 -33.54 12.71 -64.80
N VAL A 86 -33.64 14.04 -64.69
CA VAL A 86 -32.58 14.91 -64.18
C VAL A 86 -32.48 14.84 -62.65
N ILE A 87 -33.63 14.82 -61.97
CA ILE A 87 -33.69 14.78 -60.50
C ILE A 87 -33.44 13.35 -59.98
N HIS A 88 -33.92 12.35 -60.71
CA HIS A 88 -33.83 10.92 -60.37
C HIS A 88 -33.33 10.15 -61.59
N PRO A 89 -32.02 10.17 -61.87
CA PRO A 89 -31.49 9.34 -62.94
C PRO A 89 -31.79 7.87 -62.61
N SER A 90 -32.61 7.23 -63.44
CA SER A 90 -32.94 5.81 -63.28
C SER A 90 -31.73 4.97 -63.69
N GLU A 91 -30.80 4.81 -62.77
CA GLU A 91 -29.60 4.04 -63.04
C GLU A 91 -29.90 2.54 -63.06
N PRO A 92 -29.41 1.79 -64.06
CA PRO A 92 -29.52 0.34 -64.06
C PRO A 92 -28.83 -0.24 -62.80
N PRO A 93 -29.38 -1.30 -62.17
CA PRO A 93 -28.82 -1.90 -60.95
C PRO A 93 -27.34 -2.32 -61.05
N LEU A 94 -26.87 -2.62 -62.26
CA LEU A 94 -25.48 -2.98 -62.51
C LEU A 94 -24.54 -1.76 -62.36
N VAL A 95 -25.00 -0.58 -62.80
CA VAL A 95 -24.22 0.66 -62.76
C VAL A 95 -24.05 1.14 -61.33
N SER A 96 -25.09 1.05 -60.51
CA SER A 96 -25.02 1.40 -59.08
C SER A 96 -24.06 0.50 -58.31
N TYR A 97 -24.03 -0.82 -58.59
CA TYR A 97 -23.06 -1.74 -58.00
C TYR A 97 -21.61 -1.37 -58.33
N PHE A 98 -21.31 -1.03 -59.60
CA PHE A 98 -19.97 -0.60 -59.98
C PHE A 98 -19.59 0.76 -59.39
N ARG A 99 -20.55 1.67 -59.24
CA ARG A 99 -20.34 2.94 -58.54
C ARG A 99 -19.99 2.70 -57.08
N GLU A 100 -20.73 1.86 -56.37
CA GLU A 100 -20.43 1.51 -54.97
C GLU A 100 -19.04 0.88 -54.83
N LYS A 101 -18.65 -0.01 -55.77
CA LYS A 101 -17.31 -0.60 -55.80
C LYS A 101 -16.20 0.45 -56.04
N LYS A 102 -16.45 1.48 -56.86
CA LYS A 102 -15.52 2.59 -57.07
C LYS A 102 -15.48 3.52 -55.86
N GLU A 103 -16.62 3.80 -55.24
CA GLU A 103 -16.72 4.60 -54.02
C GLU A 103 -16.05 3.92 -52.82
N ALA A 104 -16.02 2.58 -52.79
CA ALA A 104 -15.26 1.83 -51.78
C ALA A 104 -13.76 2.16 -51.82
N LEU A 105 -13.22 2.63 -52.95
CA LEU A 105 -11.85 3.14 -53.06
C LEU A 105 -11.65 4.45 -52.28
N TYR A 106 -12.70 5.27 -52.17
CA TYR A 106 -12.66 6.61 -51.58
C TYR A 106 -13.18 6.65 -50.12
N LYS A 107 -13.87 5.61 -49.66
CA LYS A 107 -14.40 5.51 -48.28
C LYS A 107 -13.27 5.32 -47.27
N ARG A 108 -12.70 6.43 -46.80
CA ARG A 108 -11.88 6.45 -45.58
C ARG A 108 -12.66 5.99 -44.34
N GLU A 109 -13.98 6.18 -44.36
CA GLU A 109 -14.88 5.85 -43.24
C GLU A 109 -16.18 5.20 -43.78
N PRO A 110 -16.25 3.87 -43.87
CA PRO A 110 -17.48 3.19 -44.25
C PRO A 110 -18.56 3.39 -43.17
N VAL A 111 -19.73 3.92 -43.56
CA VAL A 111 -20.86 4.13 -42.63
C VAL A 111 -21.21 2.82 -41.93
N GLY A 112 -21.29 2.86 -40.60
CA GLY A 112 -21.63 1.71 -39.76
C GLY A 112 -20.54 0.65 -39.60
N HIS A 113 -19.33 0.88 -40.11
CA HIS A 113 -18.21 -0.06 -40.01
C HIS A 113 -16.95 0.64 -39.49
N SER A 114 -16.18 -0.04 -38.64
CA SER A 114 -14.88 0.45 -38.20
C SER A 114 -13.91 0.52 -39.38
N SER A 115 -13.05 1.55 -39.41
CA SER A 115 -11.99 1.66 -40.41
C SER A 115 -11.06 0.45 -40.36
N LYS A 116 -10.86 -0.21 -41.50
CA LYS A 116 -10.02 -1.41 -41.60
C LYS A 116 -8.57 -0.98 -41.81
N HIS A 117 -7.78 -0.94 -40.74
CA HIS A 117 -6.34 -0.78 -40.88
C HIS A 117 -5.71 -2.06 -41.44
N VAL A 118 -4.93 -1.93 -42.51
CA VAL A 118 -4.37 -3.07 -43.28
C VAL A 118 -3.41 -3.94 -42.46
N LYS A 119 -2.97 -3.47 -41.28
CA LYS A 119 -2.01 -4.15 -40.40
C LYS A 119 -2.65 -4.88 -39.22
N PHE A 120 -3.79 -5.55 -39.42
CA PHE A 120 -4.30 -6.44 -38.38
C PHE A 120 -3.46 -7.73 -38.32
N VAL A 121 -3.06 -8.12 -37.11
CA VAL A 121 -2.34 -9.38 -36.86
C VAL A 121 -3.28 -10.53 -37.23
N LYS A 122 -2.86 -11.36 -38.20
CA LYS A 122 -3.65 -12.44 -38.83
C LYS A 122 -4.18 -13.49 -37.84
N GLU A 123 -3.70 -13.49 -36.60
CA GLU A 123 -3.98 -14.50 -35.58
C GLU A 123 -5.18 -14.17 -34.69
N HIS A 124 -5.72 -12.94 -34.71
CA HIS A 124 -6.89 -12.56 -33.88
C HIS A 124 -8.24 -13.10 -34.38
N HIS A 125 -8.28 -13.80 -35.52
CA HIS A 125 -9.53 -14.09 -36.23
C HIS A 125 -10.50 -15.08 -35.55
N LYS A 126 -10.19 -15.63 -34.38
CA LYS A 126 -11.01 -16.67 -33.73
C LYS A 126 -11.70 -16.26 -32.43
N GLY A 127 -11.62 -14.98 -32.01
CA GLY A 127 -12.30 -14.51 -30.80
C GLY A 127 -11.85 -15.16 -29.48
N THR A 128 -10.83 -16.03 -29.53
CA THR A 128 -10.27 -16.75 -28.38
C THR A 128 -9.21 -15.94 -27.65
N LEU A 129 -8.69 -14.90 -28.28
CA LEU A 129 -7.67 -14.01 -27.73
C LEU A 129 -8.33 -12.76 -27.17
N THR A 130 -8.22 -12.57 -25.86
CA THR A 130 -8.55 -11.31 -25.19
C THR A 130 -7.45 -10.29 -25.45
N PHE A 131 -7.80 -9.05 -25.74
CA PHE A 131 -6.84 -7.95 -25.78
C PHE A 131 -6.31 -7.64 -24.37
N GLY A 132 -5.04 -7.22 -24.28
CA GLY A 132 -4.36 -6.92 -23.02
C GLY A 132 -3.33 -7.98 -22.62
N VAL A 133 -2.42 -7.60 -21.72
CA VAL A 133 -1.41 -8.52 -21.17
C VAL A 133 -2.10 -9.41 -20.13
N LYS A 134 -2.07 -10.73 -20.33
CA LYS A 134 -2.53 -11.67 -19.30
C LYS A 134 -1.57 -11.58 -18.12
N THR A 135 -1.99 -10.95 -17.02
CA THR A 135 -1.25 -10.98 -15.77
C THR A 135 -1.36 -12.38 -15.18
N GLN A 136 -0.28 -13.15 -15.20
CA GLN A 136 -0.19 -14.46 -14.54
C GLN A 136 -0.01 -14.30 -13.02
N TYR A 137 -0.81 -13.49 -12.34
CA TYR A 137 -0.59 -13.31 -10.90
C TYR A 137 -1.88 -13.06 -10.17
N ASN A 138 -2.35 -14.11 -9.51
CA ASN A 138 -3.04 -14.02 -8.23
C ASN A 138 -2.58 -15.27 -7.48
N GLU A 139 -1.43 -15.19 -6.81
CA GLU A 139 -1.22 -16.10 -5.69
C GLU A 139 -2.45 -16.00 -4.80
N SER A 140 -3.00 -17.14 -4.39
CA SER A 140 -4.20 -17.12 -3.56
C SER A 140 -3.89 -16.30 -2.32
N ALA A 141 -4.73 -15.31 -1.99
CA ALA A 141 -4.60 -14.58 -0.74
C ALA A 141 -4.53 -15.54 0.46
N LYS A 142 -5.14 -16.73 0.34
CA LYS A 142 -5.00 -17.80 1.32
C LYS A 142 -3.55 -18.27 1.51
N ASN A 143 -2.78 -18.44 0.43
CA ASN A 143 -1.39 -18.87 0.51
C ASN A 143 -0.50 -17.76 1.09
N VAL A 144 -0.84 -16.50 0.79
CA VAL A 144 -0.14 -15.33 1.35
C VAL A 144 -0.46 -15.15 2.85
N LEU A 145 -1.72 -15.33 3.25
CA LEU A 145 -2.17 -15.19 4.63
C LEU A 145 -1.80 -16.39 5.50
N TYR A 146 -1.76 -17.59 4.90
CA TYR A 146 -1.49 -18.86 5.57
C TYR A 146 -0.46 -19.65 4.75
N PRO A 147 0.84 -19.38 4.94
CA PRO A 147 1.90 -20.17 4.31
C PRO A 147 1.94 -21.58 4.94
N ILE A 148 1.08 -22.47 4.45
CA ILE A 148 0.94 -23.85 4.95
C ILE A 148 2.07 -24.74 4.44
N ASP A 149 2.71 -24.40 3.33
CA ASP A 149 3.66 -25.29 2.64
C ASP A 149 5.13 -25.09 3.10
N GLN A 150 5.41 -24.22 4.08
CA GLN A 150 6.79 -23.91 4.50
C GLN A 150 7.35 -24.83 5.59
N TYR A 151 6.52 -25.72 6.17
CA TYR A 151 6.91 -26.53 7.33
C TYR A 151 7.87 -27.70 7.02
N GLU A 152 8.24 -27.95 5.76
CA GLU A 152 9.14 -29.07 5.42
C GLU A 152 10.63 -28.73 5.59
N GLN A 153 11.01 -27.49 5.95
CA GLN A 153 12.40 -27.07 6.21
C GLN A 153 12.86 -27.24 7.68
N ASN A 154 12.33 -28.24 8.38
CA ASN A 154 12.48 -28.37 9.84
C ASN A 154 13.93 -28.50 10.35
N GLU A 155 14.87 -29.08 9.61
CA GLU A 155 16.24 -29.27 10.12
C GLU A 155 17.07 -27.99 10.03
N MET A 156 17.09 -27.32 8.86
CA MET A 156 17.76 -26.02 8.72
C MET A 156 17.11 -24.95 9.61
N GLU A 157 15.80 -25.03 9.85
CA GLU A 157 15.10 -24.10 10.72
C GLU A 157 15.48 -24.27 12.20
N LYS A 158 15.74 -25.51 12.66
CA LYS A 158 16.24 -25.76 14.02
C LYS A 158 17.60 -25.12 14.24
N GLU A 159 18.56 -25.36 13.35
CA GLU A 159 19.91 -24.75 13.45
C GLU A 159 19.83 -23.22 13.39
N ARG A 160 19.00 -22.68 12.49
CA ARG A 160 18.76 -21.24 12.38
C ARG A 160 18.14 -20.68 13.67
N ASN A 161 17.20 -21.39 14.28
CA ASN A 161 16.56 -20.96 15.52
C ASN A 161 17.54 -20.98 16.70
N GLU A 162 18.42 -21.98 16.79
CA GLU A 162 19.49 -22.00 17.80
C GLU A 162 20.45 -20.81 17.65
N LEU A 163 20.89 -20.52 16.43
CA LEU A 163 21.70 -19.33 16.13
C LEU A 163 20.97 -18.02 16.44
N TYR A 164 19.67 -17.97 16.17
CA TYR A 164 18.84 -16.81 16.48
C TYR A 164 18.71 -16.57 17.98
N LYS A 165 18.46 -17.64 18.76
CA LYS A 165 18.45 -17.60 20.24
C LYS A 165 19.76 -17.03 20.78
N ILE A 166 20.90 -17.47 20.25
CA ILE A 166 22.24 -17.00 20.67
C ILE A 166 22.47 -15.54 20.29
N SER A 167 22.21 -15.17 19.04
CA SER A 167 22.53 -13.82 18.50
C SER A 167 21.62 -12.72 19.04
N HIS A 168 20.34 -13.01 19.26
CA HIS A 168 19.34 -12.02 19.64
C HIS A 168 18.84 -12.18 21.09
N GLN A 169 19.35 -13.17 21.83
CA GLN A 169 18.88 -13.52 23.18
C GLN A 169 17.36 -13.78 23.22
N ALA A 170 16.81 -14.28 22.11
CA ALA A 170 15.38 -14.48 21.90
C ALA A 170 14.96 -15.90 22.29
N TRP A 171 14.90 -16.16 23.59
CA TRP A 171 14.54 -17.47 24.16
C TRP A 171 13.03 -17.70 24.17
N GLU A 172 12.61 -18.96 24.13
CA GLU A 172 11.18 -19.28 24.27
C GLU A 172 10.68 -19.03 25.69
N ALA A 173 9.37 -18.79 25.83
CA ALA A 173 8.77 -18.56 27.13
C ALA A 173 8.93 -19.80 28.04
N GLY A 174 9.65 -19.64 29.15
CA GLY A 174 9.93 -20.72 30.11
C GLY A 174 11.20 -21.53 29.82
N GLU A 175 11.89 -21.24 28.72
CA GLU A 175 13.18 -21.86 28.42
C GLU A 175 14.28 -21.28 29.32
N GLN A 176 15.11 -22.16 29.91
CA GLN A 176 16.29 -21.72 30.65
C GLN A 176 17.45 -21.47 29.69
N ILE A 177 18.23 -20.42 29.95
CA ILE A 177 19.41 -20.08 29.14
C ILE A 177 20.49 -21.14 29.35
N ASN A 178 20.84 -21.85 28.29
CA ASN A 178 22.00 -22.72 28.30
C ASN A 178 23.28 -21.86 28.19
N ARG A 179 24.11 -21.90 29.24
CA ARG A 179 25.37 -21.14 29.30
C ARG A 179 26.58 -21.90 28.75
N ASN A 180 26.36 -23.11 28.22
CA ASN A 180 27.42 -24.00 27.70
C ASN A 180 28.55 -24.21 28.72
N TYR A 181 28.19 -24.39 30.00
CA TYR A 181 29.18 -24.79 31.00
C TYR A 181 29.71 -26.19 30.68
N ASP A 182 31.02 -26.35 30.78
CA ASP A 182 31.69 -27.64 30.63
C ASP A 182 31.61 -28.43 31.93
N TRP A 183 30.49 -29.12 32.15
CA TRP A 183 30.23 -29.88 33.38
C TRP A 183 31.18 -31.06 33.56
N GLU A 184 31.73 -31.63 32.46
CA GLU A 184 32.64 -32.77 32.50
C GLU A 184 33.97 -32.45 33.19
N ASN A 185 34.44 -31.21 33.03
CA ASN A 185 35.66 -30.72 33.68
C ASN A 185 35.45 -30.26 35.12
N THR A 186 34.21 -30.24 35.60
CA THR A 186 33.89 -29.92 37.00
C THR A 186 33.77 -31.18 37.86
N PRO A 187 33.92 -31.08 39.18
CA PRO A 187 33.61 -32.20 40.08
C PRO A 187 32.13 -32.61 40.06
N ILE A 188 31.26 -31.84 39.38
CA ILE A 188 29.82 -32.07 39.30
C ILE A 188 29.50 -32.72 37.95
N LYS A 189 29.50 -34.05 37.90
CA LYS A 189 29.22 -34.82 36.66
C LYS A 189 27.80 -34.70 36.15
N ASP A 190 26.82 -34.58 37.05
CA ASP A 190 25.41 -34.47 36.70
C ASP A 190 24.77 -33.30 37.45
N PRO A 191 24.57 -32.15 36.80
CA PRO A 191 23.98 -30.97 37.43
C PRO A 191 22.51 -31.16 37.82
N GLN A 192 21.78 -32.10 37.21
CA GLN A 192 20.37 -32.34 37.56
C GLN A 192 20.23 -33.14 38.87
N ARG A 193 21.18 -34.02 39.16
CA ARG A 193 21.17 -34.85 40.38
C ARG A 193 21.97 -34.25 41.52
N HIS A 194 22.93 -33.39 41.21
CA HIS A 194 23.76 -32.76 42.22
C HIS A 194 22.98 -31.71 43.02
N ARG A 195 23.02 -31.82 44.35
CA ARG A 195 22.51 -30.77 45.23
C ARG A 195 23.57 -29.69 45.38
N PHE A 196 23.33 -28.55 44.73
CA PHE A 196 24.16 -27.37 44.91
C PHE A 196 24.04 -26.80 46.33
N GLY A 197 25.11 -26.14 46.78
CA GLY A 197 25.21 -25.52 48.10
C GLY A 197 26.21 -26.22 49.02
N LYS A 198 26.63 -25.53 50.09
CA LYS A 198 27.54 -26.11 51.08
C LYS A 198 26.77 -27.14 51.89
N THR A 199 27.04 -28.42 51.66
CA THR A 199 26.54 -29.48 52.53
C THR A 199 27.29 -29.41 53.85
N LEU A 200 26.59 -29.11 54.93
CA LEU A 200 27.10 -29.42 56.26
C LEU A 200 27.16 -30.95 56.36
N PRO A 201 28.28 -31.53 56.84
CA PRO A 201 28.31 -32.95 57.12
C PRO A 201 27.16 -33.26 58.08
N PRO A 202 26.40 -34.36 57.85
CA PRO A 202 25.34 -34.72 58.77
C PRO A 202 25.94 -34.83 60.17
N GLU A 203 25.38 -34.08 61.12
CA GLU A 203 25.82 -34.14 62.50
C GLU A 203 25.36 -35.47 63.09
N ILE A 204 26.21 -36.49 62.93
CA ILE A 204 25.97 -37.81 63.51
C ILE A 204 26.09 -37.62 65.02
N ASP A 205 25.00 -37.92 65.74
CA ASP A 205 24.96 -37.91 67.20
C ASP A 205 25.08 -36.52 67.86
N GLY A 206 24.65 -35.42 67.23
CA GLY A 206 24.67 -34.09 67.86
C GLY A 206 23.98 -34.05 69.24
N ALA A 207 22.84 -34.73 69.37
CA ALA A 207 22.15 -34.90 70.67
C ALA A 207 22.92 -35.79 71.65
N LYS A 208 23.62 -36.84 71.17
CA LYS A 208 24.39 -37.72 72.05
C LYS A 208 25.70 -37.10 72.49
N GLN A 209 26.40 -36.36 71.63
CA GLN A 209 27.62 -35.63 71.99
C GLN A 209 27.32 -34.54 73.02
N THR A 210 26.21 -33.82 72.85
CA THR A 210 25.75 -32.87 73.86
C THR A 210 25.43 -33.61 75.17
N LEU A 211 24.64 -34.68 75.15
CA LEU A 211 24.33 -35.45 76.37
C LEU A 211 25.56 -36.15 77.00
N SER A 212 26.55 -36.61 76.24
CA SER A 212 27.73 -37.30 76.76
C SER A 212 28.77 -36.35 77.34
N ASN A 213 28.84 -35.11 76.84
CA ASN A 213 29.72 -34.08 77.40
C ASN A 213 29.18 -33.46 78.71
N TYR A 214 27.93 -33.75 79.09
CA TYR A 214 27.31 -33.23 80.32
C TYR A 214 27.78 -33.92 81.62
N TYR A 215 28.69 -34.90 81.57
CA TYR A 215 29.23 -35.56 82.76
C TYR A 215 30.77 -35.58 82.84
N GLN A 216 31.43 -34.52 82.36
CA GLN A 216 32.73 -34.18 82.95
C GLN A 216 32.49 -33.09 84.01
N PRO A 217 32.49 -33.44 85.31
CA PRO A 217 32.41 -32.42 86.34
C PRO A 217 33.59 -31.45 86.12
N PRO A 218 33.36 -30.13 86.02
CA PRO A 218 34.45 -29.18 85.88
C PRO A 218 35.40 -29.39 87.06
N THR A 219 36.67 -29.64 86.78
CA THR A 219 37.69 -29.69 87.82
C THR A 219 37.71 -28.32 88.51
N PRO A 220 37.69 -28.26 89.85
CA PRO A 220 37.49 -27.02 90.62
C PRO A 220 38.56 -25.94 90.44
N GLN A 221 39.53 -26.12 89.55
CA GLN A 221 40.61 -25.17 89.24
C GLN A 221 40.32 -24.26 88.03
N GLN A 222 39.25 -24.50 87.27
CA GLN A 222 38.94 -23.70 86.06
C GLN A 222 37.89 -22.61 86.27
N LEU A 223 37.37 -22.43 87.49
CA LEU A 223 36.29 -21.48 87.77
C LEU A 223 36.75 -20.12 88.32
N ILE A 224 38.07 -19.86 88.36
CA ILE A 224 38.61 -18.59 88.81
C ILE A 224 39.75 -18.19 87.86
N HIS A 225 39.43 -17.48 86.78
CA HIS A 225 40.42 -16.61 86.16
C HIS A 225 40.52 -15.37 87.04
N ASP A 226 41.44 -15.40 88.00
CA ASP A 226 41.93 -14.22 88.73
C ASP A 226 42.79 -13.37 87.78
N GLU A 227 42.17 -12.79 86.74
CA GLU A 227 42.80 -11.67 86.06
C GLU A 227 42.47 -10.39 86.86
N PRO A 228 43.48 -9.68 87.38
CA PRO A 228 43.23 -8.48 88.17
C PRO A 228 42.60 -7.41 87.27
N VAL A 229 41.32 -7.14 87.49
CA VAL A 229 40.62 -6.00 86.89
C VAL A 229 41.35 -4.74 87.37
N PRO A 230 41.95 -3.93 86.48
CA PRO A 230 42.63 -2.71 86.90
C PRO A 230 41.63 -1.77 87.56
N THR A 231 41.88 -1.47 88.83
CA THR A 231 41.10 -0.54 89.64
C THR A 231 41.40 0.90 89.21
N THR A 232 40.92 1.30 88.03
CA THR A 232 40.87 2.70 87.63
C THR A 232 39.42 3.17 87.64
N SER A 233 39.10 3.80 88.77
CA SER A 233 37.95 4.67 88.98
C SER A 233 37.91 5.78 87.94
N GLN A 234 37.04 5.67 86.92
CA GLN A 234 36.51 6.83 86.17
C GLN A 234 35.45 6.49 85.10
N PHE A 235 34.47 5.60 85.36
CA PHE A 235 33.37 5.41 84.40
C PHE A 235 32.01 5.23 85.05
N GLU A 236 31.59 6.23 85.83
CA GLU A 236 30.17 6.42 86.15
C GLU A 236 29.45 6.85 84.85
N GLY A 237 28.68 5.93 84.26
CA GLY A 237 27.80 6.21 83.12
C GLY A 237 28.25 5.74 81.73
N LYS A 238 29.37 5.00 81.58
CA LYS A 238 29.74 4.39 80.29
C LYS A 238 29.48 2.89 80.27
N THR A 239 28.54 2.46 79.44
CA THR A 239 28.34 1.06 79.05
C THR A 239 29.51 0.61 78.17
N PHE A 240 30.18 -0.49 78.54
CA PHE A 240 31.20 -1.12 77.72
C PHE A 240 30.57 -1.82 76.50
N GLY A 241 31.24 -1.71 75.36
CA GLY A 241 30.76 -2.16 74.05
C GLY A 241 30.71 -1.00 73.03
N MET A 242 31.11 -1.25 71.78
CA MET A 242 30.85 -0.31 70.69
C MET A 242 29.33 -0.17 70.56
N ARG A 243 28.79 1.02 70.82
CA ARG A 243 27.45 1.36 70.35
C ARG A 243 27.53 1.37 68.83
N ASN A 244 27.07 0.32 68.17
CA ASN A 244 26.71 0.43 66.76
C ASN A 244 25.76 1.62 66.68
N LYS A 245 26.10 2.62 65.84
CA LYS A 245 25.10 3.60 65.43
C LYS A 245 23.91 2.76 64.96
N VAL A 246 22.73 3.03 65.50
CA VAL A 246 21.52 2.47 64.92
C VAL A 246 21.50 3.07 63.52
N ASP A 247 21.82 2.24 62.52
CA ASP A 247 21.66 2.62 61.13
C ASP A 247 20.26 3.22 61.03
N GLU A 248 20.12 4.43 60.46
CA GLU A 248 18.87 5.21 60.48
C GLU A 248 17.68 4.48 59.83
N TRP A 249 17.95 3.30 59.27
CA TRP A 249 17.03 2.41 58.60
C TRP A 249 17.12 1.04 59.27
N GLY A 250 16.17 0.77 60.17
CA GLY A 250 16.02 -0.58 60.69
C GLY A 250 15.74 -1.55 59.54
N SER A 251 16.17 -2.80 59.66
CA SER A 251 15.84 -3.86 58.69
C SER A 251 14.35 -3.96 58.38
N ILE A 252 13.50 -3.51 59.30
CA ILE A 252 12.05 -3.41 59.13
C ILE A 252 11.64 -2.36 58.09
N ASP A 253 12.36 -1.24 57.96
CA ASP A 253 12.06 -0.18 57.00
C ASP A 253 12.54 -0.55 55.59
N CYS A 254 13.64 -1.29 55.49
CA CYS A 254 14.08 -1.89 54.23
C CYS A 254 13.12 -2.96 53.69
N ILE A 255 12.46 -3.73 54.58
CA ILE A 255 11.46 -4.73 54.19
C ILE A 255 10.12 -4.07 53.81
N ARG A 256 9.76 -2.95 54.47
CA ARG A 256 8.48 -2.27 54.25
C ARG A 256 8.50 -1.33 53.05
N GLY A 257 9.64 -0.76 52.66
CA GLY A 257 9.68 0.21 51.56
C GLY A 257 8.86 1.48 51.85
N TYR A 258 9.12 2.56 51.12
CA TYR A 258 8.54 3.88 51.41
C TYR A 258 7.01 3.99 51.33
N ASN A 259 6.31 2.95 50.86
CA ASN A 259 4.87 2.98 50.57
C ASN A 259 4.01 2.02 51.40
N TYR A 260 4.52 1.49 52.53
CA TYR A 260 3.72 0.65 53.42
C TYR A 260 2.69 1.48 54.23
N GLY A 261 1.60 1.86 53.57
CA GLY A 261 0.50 2.62 54.17
C GLY A 261 -0.48 3.24 53.18
N VAL A 262 -0.11 3.34 51.89
CA VAL A 262 -0.96 3.99 50.86
C VAL A 262 -1.76 2.97 50.05
N ASP A 263 -1.34 1.70 49.99
CA ASP A 263 -2.04 0.63 49.27
C ASP A 263 -3.03 -0.15 50.15
N LYS A 264 -3.93 0.56 50.85
CA LYS A 264 -5.11 -0.09 51.47
C LYS A 264 -6.23 -0.41 50.47
N TYR A 265 -6.05 -0.05 49.20
CA TYR A 265 -7.01 -0.31 48.12
C TYR A 265 -6.26 -0.84 46.88
N PRO A 266 -6.08 -2.17 46.73
CA PRO A 266 -5.50 -2.75 45.52
C PRO A 266 -6.28 -2.38 44.24
N ASP A 267 -7.52 -1.90 44.38
CA ASP A 267 -8.42 -1.58 43.27
C ASP A 267 -8.40 -0.11 42.81
N ARG A 268 -7.63 0.78 43.46
CA ARG A 268 -7.53 2.19 43.05
C ARG A 268 -6.39 2.51 42.07
N GLY A 269 -5.67 1.50 41.61
CA GLY A 269 -4.48 1.62 40.75
C GLY A 269 -4.71 2.08 39.31
N PHE A 270 -5.92 2.49 38.91
CA PHE A 270 -6.20 2.88 37.51
C PHE A 270 -6.15 4.37 37.21
N THR A 271 -5.86 5.23 38.19
CA THR A 271 -5.70 6.67 37.96
C THR A 271 -4.44 7.17 38.65
N ALA A 272 -3.28 6.90 38.05
CA ALA A 272 -2.09 7.68 38.38
C ALA A 272 -2.34 9.13 37.97
N PRO A 273 -2.15 10.13 38.85
CA PRO A 273 -2.25 11.53 38.46
C PRO A 273 -1.21 11.81 37.35
N ILE A 274 -1.64 12.49 36.29
CA ILE A 274 -0.76 12.92 35.20
C ILE A 274 0.38 13.74 35.81
N ILE A 275 1.63 13.40 35.46
CA ILE A 275 2.81 14.10 35.98
C ILE A 275 2.71 15.57 35.53
N PRO A 276 2.74 16.55 36.45
CA PRO A 276 2.62 17.96 36.09
C PRO A 276 3.68 18.35 35.05
N GLY A 277 3.26 18.99 33.96
CA GLY A 277 4.10 19.30 32.79
C GLY A 277 4.03 18.28 31.63
N THR A 278 3.37 17.13 31.81
CA THR A 278 3.13 16.12 30.74
C THR A 278 1.70 16.15 30.18
N GLU A 279 0.95 17.20 30.48
CA GLU A 279 -0.49 17.32 30.18
C GLU A 279 -0.84 17.26 28.69
N HIS A 280 0.13 17.54 27.81
CA HIS A 280 -0.02 17.49 26.36
C HIS A 280 0.69 16.28 25.70
N MET A 281 1.36 15.45 26.50
CA MET A 281 2.05 14.27 25.97
C MET A 281 1.04 13.15 25.74
N VAL A 282 1.09 12.54 24.56
CA VAL A 282 0.28 11.36 24.26
C VAL A 282 0.99 10.15 24.85
N PHE A 283 0.35 9.51 25.82
CA PHE A 283 0.83 8.23 26.35
C PHE A 283 0.64 7.15 25.29
N GLY A 284 1.74 6.78 24.63
CA GLY A 284 1.76 5.75 23.59
C GLY A 284 2.83 6.05 22.54
N VAL A 285 3.46 5.01 22.01
CA VAL A 285 4.43 5.13 20.91
C VAL A 285 3.65 5.46 19.64
N LYS A 286 3.64 6.74 19.23
CA LYS A 286 2.95 7.18 18.00
C LYS A 286 3.60 6.60 16.74
N SER A 287 4.92 6.42 16.77
CA SER A 287 5.68 5.70 15.77
C SER A 287 7.06 5.34 16.34
N LYS A 288 7.76 4.36 15.76
CA LYS A 288 9.12 3.98 16.18
C LYS A 288 10.16 5.11 16.02
N GLN A 289 9.79 6.26 15.44
CA GLN A 289 10.69 7.39 15.20
C GLN A 289 11.10 8.13 16.49
N ASP A 290 10.31 7.99 17.57
CA ASP A 290 10.58 8.64 18.86
C ASP A 290 11.46 7.79 19.79
N LEU A 291 11.76 6.54 19.41
CA LEU A 291 12.76 5.73 20.09
C LEU A 291 14.12 6.21 19.61
N GLY A 292 14.85 6.95 20.44
CA GLY A 292 16.19 7.43 20.16
C GLY A 292 17.02 6.35 19.44
N ALA A 293 17.73 6.76 18.39
CA ALA A 293 18.33 5.88 17.39
C ALA A 293 18.98 4.63 18.00
N ILE A 294 18.25 3.51 17.95
CA ILE A 294 18.82 2.20 18.26
C ILE A 294 19.69 1.86 17.05
N ALA A 295 21.01 1.72 17.26
CA ALA A 295 21.95 1.34 16.23
C ALA A 295 21.60 -0.05 15.70
N VAL A 296 20.77 -0.10 14.66
CA VAL A 296 20.50 -1.32 13.91
C VAL A 296 21.71 -1.56 13.03
N LEU A 297 22.55 -2.52 13.41
CA LEU A 297 23.67 -3.03 12.62
C LEU A 297 23.11 -3.83 11.42
N SER A 298 22.54 -3.16 10.43
CA SER A 298 22.31 -3.76 9.11
C SER A 298 23.56 -3.58 8.26
N ASN A 299 24.15 -4.68 7.79
CA ASN A 299 25.33 -4.70 6.91
C ASN A 299 25.06 -4.22 5.46
N ARG A 300 24.00 -3.44 5.24
CA ARG A 300 23.94 -2.55 4.08
C ARG A 300 24.58 -1.25 4.53
N VAL A 301 25.45 -0.68 3.70
CA VAL A 301 25.99 0.67 3.87
C VAL A 301 24.85 1.66 3.59
N ASP A 302 23.78 1.57 4.38
CA ASP A 302 22.85 2.66 4.57
C ASP A 302 23.72 3.70 5.27
N ILE A 303 24.10 4.75 4.56
CA ILE A 303 24.85 5.87 5.12
C ILE A 303 23.78 6.78 5.73
N PRO A 304 23.41 6.65 7.02
CA PRO A 304 22.39 7.48 7.64
C PRO A 304 22.76 8.98 7.62
N GLU A 305 24.01 9.29 7.30
CA GLU A 305 24.54 10.64 7.23
C GLU A 305 24.04 11.43 6.00
N ARG A 306 23.47 10.79 4.98
CA ARG A 306 23.05 11.50 3.74
C ARG A 306 21.86 12.44 3.95
N ASP A 307 20.98 12.12 4.89
CA ASP A 307 19.81 12.95 5.21
C ASP A 307 20.04 13.86 6.42
N LYS A 308 21.23 13.79 7.06
CA LYS A 308 21.57 14.69 8.16
C LYS A 308 21.78 16.10 7.60
N PRO A 309 21.19 17.14 8.21
CA PRO A 309 21.50 18.51 7.85
C PRO A 309 22.97 18.79 8.17
N LEU A 310 23.75 19.19 7.16
CA LEU A 310 25.16 19.52 7.28
C LEU A 310 25.37 21.02 7.23
N SER A 311 26.46 21.49 7.85
CA SER A 311 26.92 22.86 7.68
C SER A 311 27.47 23.08 6.26
N LYS A 312 27.53 24.35 5.82
CA LYS A 312 28.04 24.71 4.48
C LYS A 312 29.43 24.12 4.21
N ILE A 313 30.33 24.17 5.20
CA ILE A 313 31.73 23.72 5.07
C ILE A 313 31.77 22.20 4.89
N GLU A 314 31.04 21.46 5.72
CA GLU A 314 30.97 20.00 5.61
C GLU A 314 30.36 19.58 4.28
N LEU A 315 29.27 20.22 3.86
CA LEU A 315 28.62 19.92 2.59
C LEU A 315 29.54 20.22 1.39
N GLN A 316 30.33 21.28 1.47
CA GLN A 316 31.32 21.63 0.46
C GLN A 316 32.35 20.51 0.31
N GLU A 317 32.92 20.00 1.41
CA GLU A 317 33.89 18.90 1.37
C GLU A 317 33.32 17.63 0.71
N PHE A 318 32.06 17.30 0.95
CA PHE A 318 31.43 16.11 0.38
C PHE A 318 31.09 16.22 -1.11
N VAL A 319 30.74 17.42 -1.59
CA VAL A 319 30.15 17.61 -2.92
C VAL A 319 31.08 18.36 -3.88
N GLN A 320 32.22 18.88 -3.39
CA GLN A 320 33.20 19.63 -4.17
C GLN A 320 33.64 18.88 -5.43
N ASP A 321 33.92 17.58 -5.34
CA ASP A 321 34.35 16.78 -6.49
C ASP A 321 33.27 16.66 -7.57
N VAL A 322 32.00 16.53 -7.16
CA VAL A 322 30.86 16.40 -8.08
C VAL A 322 30.58 17.73 -8.78
N VAL A 323 30.62 18.83 -8.04
CA VAL A 323 30.36 20.18 -8.56
C VAL A 323 31.51 20.67 -9.44
N ALA A 324 32.76 20.33 -9.09
CA ALA A 324 33.94 20.68 -9.88
C ALA A 324 33.97 19.97 -11.24
N GLN A 325 33.44 18.75 -11.33
CA GLN A 325 33.34 18.01 -12.60
C GLN A 325 32.44 18.72 -13.62
N GLU A 326 31.37 19.37 -13.16
CA GLU A 326 30.44 20.13 -14.00
C GLU A 326 30.89 21.58 -14.24
N GLY A 327 32.02 22.01 -13.64
CA GLY A 327 32.56 23.35 -13.81
C GLY A 327 31.72 24.48 -13.19
N VAL A 328 30.90 24.16 -12.20
CA VAL A 328 29.99 25.11 -11.54
C VAL A 328 30.60 25.56 -10.21
N GLU A 329 30.39 26.81 -9.83
CA GLU A 329 30.83 27.34 -8.54
C GLU A 329 29.87 26.92 -7.41
N PHE A 330 30.38 26.24 -6.39
CA PHE A 330 29.59 25.69 -5.27
C PHE A 330 28.73 26.75 -4.57
N ASP A 331 29.27 27.95 -4.35
CA ASP A 331 28.58 29.03 -3.62
C ASP A 331 27.28 29.48 -4.31
N SER A 332 27.28 29.51 -5.65
CA SER A 332 26.10 29.90 -6.43
C SER A 332 24.98 28.87 -6.32
N VAL A 333 25.31 27.57 -6.39
CA VAL A 333 24.34 26.47 -6.24
C VAL A 333 23.82 26.43 -4.81
N PHE A 334 24.71 26.61 -3.82
CA PHE A 334 24.34 26.61 -2.42
C PHE A 334 23.37 27.74 -2.10
N GLN A 335 23.64 28.97 -2.56
CA GLN A 335 22.76 30.11 -2.36
C GLN A 335 21.36 29.89 -2.98
N TYR A 336 21.28 29.31 -4.17
CA TYR A 336 20.00 28.96 -4.78
C TYR A 336 19.27 27.87 -3.99
N ALA A 337 19.99 26.86 -3.49
CA ALA A 337 19.42 25.79 -2.69
C ALA A 337 18.87 26.29 -1.34
N THR A 338 19.58 27.19 -0.66
CA THR A 338 19.12 27.79 0.60
C THR A 338 17.91 28.69 0.38
N GLU A 339 17.85 29.46 -0.71
CA GLU A 339 16.67 30.27 -1.06
C GLU A 339 15.44 29.39 -1.33
N LYS A 340 15.63 28.24 -2.01
CA LYS A 340 14.53 27.33 -2.35
C LYS A 340 13.97 26.56 -1.15
N ILE A 341 14.82 26.19 -0.20
CA ILE A 341 14.43 25.40 0.99
C ILE A 341 14.08 26.29 2.19
N GLY A 342 14.65 27.51 2.28
CA GLY A 342 14.47 28.42 3.40
C GLY A 342 15.27 28.03 4.65
N SER A 343 16.36 27.29 4.49
CA SER A 343 17.25 26.83 5.57
C SER A 343 18.72 26.92 5.15
N ASP A 344 19.59 27.35 6.07
CA ASP A 344 21.05 27.40 5.89
C ASP A 344 21.72 26.04 6.06
N GLN A 345 20.98 25.04 6.52
CA GLN A 345 21.43 23.66 6.65
C GLN A 345 20.69 22.79 5.64
N LEU A 346 21.47 22.08 4.82
CA LEU A 346 20.99 21.23 3.74
C LEU A 346 21.53 19.83 3.92
N SER A 347 20.71 18.81 3.61
CA SER A 347 21.21 17.45 3.49
C SER A 347 21.88 17.22 2.13
N ILE A 348 22.77 16.24 2.04
CA ILE A 348 23.47 15.89 0.80
C ILE A 348 22.46 15.60 -0.33
N ASN A 349 21.41 14.85 -0.01
CA ASN A 349 20.37 14.49 -0.97
C ASN A 349 19.56 15.71 -1.44
N GLN A 350 19.24 16.64 -0.54
CA GLN A 350 18.52 17.88 -0.90
C GLN A 350 19.36 18.73 -1.86
N PHE A 351 20.65 18.90 -1.56
CA PHE A 351 21.57 19.64 -2.41
C PHE A 351 21.73 18.99 -3.79
N LEU A 352 22.00 17.68 -3.84
CA LEU A 352 22.18 16.95 -5.11
C LEU A 352 20.89 16.92 -5.96
N ASN A 353 19.71 16.83 -5.35
CA ASN A 353 18.46 16.89 -6.09
C ASN A 353 18.22 18.27 -6.72
N ILE A 354 18.56 19.35 -6.01
CA ILE A 354 18.46 20.72 -6.55
C ILE A 354 19.51 20.92 -7.65
N PHE A 355 20.74 20.47 -7.42
CA PHE A 355 21.82 20.52 -8.41
C PHE A 355 21.46 19.78 -9.70
N ASN A 356 20.98 18.53 -9.59
CA ASN A 356 20.53 17.75 -10.74
C ASN A 356 19.34 18.42 -11.45
N SER A 357 18.42 19.03 -10.71
CA SER A 357 17.29 19.77 -11.32
C SER A 357 17.73 21.00 -12.11
N LEU A 358 18.89 21.59 -11.82
CA LEU A 358 19.40 22.76 -12.52
C LEU A 358 20.25 22.40 -13.75
N TYR A 359 20.97 21.28 -13.70
CA TYR A 359 22.01 20.97 -14.69
C TYR A 359 21.74 19.69 -15.50
N ASN A 360 20.87 18.78 -15.04
CA ASN A 360 20.49 17.56 -15.77
C ASN A 360 19.14 17.68 -16.49
N SER A 361 18.66 18.90 -16.74
CA SER A 361 17.41 19.20 -17.47
C SER A 361 17.62 19.39 -18.97
#